data_AF-A0A2S4L8L3-F1
#
_entry.id   AF-A0A2S4L8L3-F1
#
_cell.length_a   1.000
_cell.length_b   1.000
_cell.length_c   1.000
_cell.angle_alpha   90.00
_cell.angle_beta   90.00
_cell.angle_gamma   90.00
#
_symmetry.space_group_name_H-M   'P 1'
#
loop_
_entity.id
_entity.type
_entity.pdbx_description
1 polymer ?
#
loop_
_entity_poly.entity_id
_entity_poly.type
_entity_poly.pdbx_seq_one_letter_code
_entity_poly.pdbx_strand_id
1 'polypeptide(L)'
;MFHSARWDDSVDFKNKNVVMLGNGASATQFVPELAREVGPRGKVTQLVRGSHWWTKDGARKRQKIHDATLEYVEKEAPPQYREILVPGYEPGCKRRVNTAAALHSPTTHLAKDNLTRIGPRHVETAGNAVQASTPVTLVWLVTLSMRAFQV
;
A
#
# COMPACT_ATOMS: atom_id res chain seq x y z
N MET A 1 4.19 0.50 -25.64
CA MET A 1 3.38 0.65 -24.41
C MET A 1 4.20 0.05 -23.28
N PHE A 2 4.42 0.79 -22.19
CA PHE A 2 5.18 0.29 -21.03
C PHE A 2 4.50 0.76 -19.73
N HIS A 3 4.87 0.16 -18.60
CA HIS A 3 4.30 0.41 -17.28
C HIS A 3 5.37 1.04 -16.38
N SER A 4 5.02 2.02 -15.53
CA SER A 4 6.01 2.73 -14.69
C SER A 4 6.80 1.82 -13.74
N ALA A 5 6.23 0.68 -13.34
CA ALA A 5 6.91 -0.34 -12.54
C ALA A 5 7.96 -1.17 -13.33
N ARG A 6 7.99 -1.06 -14.67
CA ARG A 6 8.95 -1.71 -15.56
C ARG A 6 9.41 -0.66 -16.57
N TRP A 7 10.18 0.30 -16.06
CA TRP A 7 10.65 1.42 -16.87
C TRP A 7 11.52 0.93 -18.03
N ASP A 8 11.38 1.59 -19.17
CA ASP A 8 12.07 1.25 -20.42
C ASP A 8 12.90 2.47 -20.85
N ASP A 9 14.18 2.45 -20.49
CA ASP A 9 15.13 3.53 -20.80
C ASP A 9 15.47 3.64 -22.29
N SER A 10 15.01 2.70 -23.14
CA SER A 10 15.23 2.78 -24.59
C SER A 10 14.25 3.73 -25.31
N VAL A 11 13.24 4.25 -24.61
CA VAL A 11 12.21 5.10 -25.20
C VAL A 11 12.66 6.56 -25.29
N ASP A 12 12.90 7.05 -26.51
CA ASP A 12 13.05 8.49 -26.76
C ASP A 12 11.67 9.19 -26.76
N PHE A 13 11.48 10.19 -25.90
CA PHE A 13 10.22 10.95 -25.79
C PHE A 13 10.17 12.21 -26.65
N LYS A 14 11.27 12.62 -27.28
CA LYS A 14 11.39 13.91 -27.98
C LYS A 14 10.35 14.09 -29.09
N ASN A 15 9.61 15.20 -29.01
CA ASN A 15 8.51 15.59 -29.90
C ASN A 15 7.36 14.58 -30.01
N LYS A 16 7.22 13.63 -29.06
CA LYS A 16 6.14 12.64 -29.10
C LYS A 16 4.89 13.11 -28.34
N ASN A 17 3.75 12.61 -28.78
CA ASN A 17 2.50 12.72 -28.04
C ASN A 17 2.37 11.50 -27.11
N VAL A 18 2.50 11.73 -25.82
CA VAL A 18 2.48 10.68 -24.79
C VAL A 18 1.15 10.72 -24.05
N VAL A 19 0.43 9.59 -24.08
CA VAL A 19 -0.80 9.41 -23.30
C VAL A 19 -0.46 8.57 -22.06
N MET A 20 -0.73 9.14 -20.89
CA MET A 20 -0.52 8.51 -19.60
C MET A 20 -1.85 8.14 -18.96
N LEU A 21 -1.98 6.90 -18.52
CA LEU A 21 -3.15 6.42 -17.79
C LEU A 21 -2.88 6.54 -16.29
N GLY A 22 -3.46 7.56 -15.66
CA GLY A 22 -3.34 7.83 -14.23
C GLY A 22 -2.59 9.12 -13.87
N ASN A 23 -2.92 9.64 -12.69
CA ASN A 23 -2.31 10.82 -12.04
C ASN A 23 -2.01 10.56 -10.55
N GLY A 24 -1.74 9.31 -10.19
CA GLY A 24 -1.34 8.94 -8.84
C GLY A 24 0.10 9.38 -8.53
N ALA A 25 0.60 8.98 -7.35
CA ALA A 25 1.92 9.39 -6.86
C ALA A 25 3.05 9.16 -7.87
N SER A 26 3.10 7.99 -8.52
CA SER A 26 4.12 7.69 -9.53
C SER A 26 4.09 8.68 -10.69
N ALA A 27 2.92 8.91 -11.29
CA ALA A 27 2.79 9.84 -12.42
C ALA A 27 3.26 11.26 -12.06
N THR A 28 2.84 11.78 -10.90
CA THR A 28 3.23 13.13 -10.45
C THR A 28 4.74 13.30 -10.29
N GLN A 29 5.50 12.23 -10.03
CA GLN A 29 6.95 12.32 -9.87
C GLN A 29 7.69 12.58 -11.18
N PHE A 30 7.28 11.96 -12.29
CA PHE A 30 8.01 12.05 -13.56
C PHE A 30 7.31 12.87 -14.64
N VAL A 31 6.01 13.20 -14.50
CA VAL A 31 5.31 14.08 -15.46
C VAL A 31 6.03 15.42 -15.68
N PRO A 32 6.57 16.10 -14.65
CA PRO A 32 7.31 17.36 -14.87
C PRO A 32 8.52 17.17 -15.79
N GLU A 33 9.30 16.12 -15.60
CA GLU A 33 10.48 15.85 -16.43
C GLU A 33 10.08 15.38 -17.83
N LEU A 34 9.11 14.47 -17.93
CA LEU A 34 8.57 14.02 -19.20
C LEU A 34 8.02 15.18 -20.03
N ALA A 35 7.35 16.15 -19.40
CA ALA A 35 6.85 17.35 -20.08
C ALA A 35 7.98 18.24 -20.63
N ARG A 36 9.16 18.25 -19.99
CA ARG A 36 10.35 18.92 -20.52
C ARG A 36 10.96 18.12 -21.67
N GLU A 37 11.02 16.80 -21.52
CA GLU A 37 11.67 15.89 -22.47
C GLU A 37 10.94 15.80 -23.82
N VAL A 38 9.60 15.78 -23.82
CA VAL A 38 8.82 15.75 -25.07
C VAL A 38 9.03 17.02 -25.92
N GLY A 39 9.51 18.12 -25.34
CA GLY A 39 9.87 19.33 -26.07
C GLY A 39 8.68 20.07 -26.72
N PRO A 40 8.96 21.11 -27.52
CA PRO A 40 7.96 22.10 -27.95
C PRO A 40 6.91 21.56 -28.93
N ARG A 41 7.17 20.43 -29.61
CA ARG A 41 6.22 19.80 -30.54
C ARG A 41 5.57 18.55 -29.97
N GLY A 42 5.96 18.14 -28.76
CA GLY A 42 5.37 17.01 -28.07
C GLY A 42 4.24 17.43 -27.11
N LYS A 43 3.46 16.47 -26.65
CA LYS A 43 2.37 16.71 -25.70
C LYS A 43 2.24 15.54 -24.74
N VAL A 44 2.15 15.83 -23.44
CA VAL A 44 1.78 14.84 -22.43
C VAL A 44 0.30 15.00 -22.09
N THR A 45 -0.47 13.93 -22.18
CA THR A 45 -1.90 13.90 -21.84
C THR A 45 -2.15 12.88 -20.75
N GLN A 46 -2.67 13.30 -19.60
CA GLN A 46 -3.04 12.39 -18.51
C GLN A 46 -4.54 12.07 -18.56
N LEU A 47 -4.88 10.79 -18.66
CA LEU A 47 -6.24 10.31 -18.49
C LEU A 47 -6.45 9.91 -17.02
N VAL A 48 -7.43 10.52 -16.37
CA VAL A 48 -7.64 10.41 -14.92
C VAL A 48 -9.00 9.80 -14.63
N ARG A 49 -9.02 8.78 -13.75
CA ARG A 49 -10.27 8.18 -13.25
C ARG A 49 -10.77 8.83 -11.96
N GLY A 50 -9.87 9.27 -11.09
CA GLY A 50 -10.21 9.84 -9.79
C GLY A 50 -9.21 10.90 -9.35
N SER A 51 -9.70 11.91 -8.64
CA SER A 51 -8.89 13.01 -8.11
C SER A 51 -8.09 12.58 -6.90
N HIS A 52 -6.90 13.18 -6.74
CA HIS A 52 -6.04 13.04 -5.57
C HIS A 52 -5.92 14.37 -4.84
N TRP A 53 -5.46 14.35 -3.59
CA TRP A 53 -5.16 15.57 -2.83
C TRP A 53 -3.74 16.04 -3.14
N TRP A 54 -3.61 17.27 -3.65
CA TRP A 54 -2.31 17.85 -4.06
C TRP A 54 -1.84 18.87 -3.04
N THR A 55 -0.54 18.84 -2.73
CA THR A 55 0.07 19.82 -1.83
C THR A 55 1.56 19.93 -2.13
N LYS A 56 2.11 21.16 -2.06
CA LYS A 56 3.53 21.41 -2.30
C LYS A 56 4.43 20.78 -1.23
N ASP A 57 3.90 20.63 0.00
CA ASP A 57 4.64 20.17 1.17
C ASP A 57 4.34 18.70 1.54
N GLY A 58 4.14 17.85 0.53
CA GLY A 58 3.71 16.46 0.74
C GLY A 58 4.67 15.69 1.65
N ALA A 59 5.98 15.79 1.42
CA ALA A 59 7.00 15.09 2.21
C ALA A 59 6.98 15.52 3.68
N ARG A 60 6.96 16.84 3.96
CA ARG A 60 6.87 17.36 5.34
C ARG A 60 5.61 16.88 6.06
N LYS A 61 4.46 16.86 5.36
CA LYS A 61 3.21 16.35 5.92
C LYS A 61 3.30 14.84 6.19
N ARG A 62 3.91 14.05 5.31
CA ARG A 62 4.15 12.62 5.55
C ARG A 62 5.03 12.40 6.78
N GLN A 63 6.08 13.18 6.96
CA GLN A 63 6.93 13.09 8.16
C GLN A 63 6.13 13.35 9.44
N LYS A 64 5.34 14.43 9.49
CA LYS A 64 4.47 14.71 10.65
C LYS A 64 3.52 13.56 10.96
N ILE A 65 2.95 12.96 9.91
CA ILE A 65 2.03 11.82 10.04
C ILE A 65 2.77 10.57 10.52
N HIS A 66 4.00 10.35 10.05
CA HIS A 66 4.87 9.26 10.48
C HIS A 66 5.17 9.37 11.98
N ASP A 67 5.67 10.53 12.42
CA ASP A 67 6.08 10.76 13.80
C ASP A 67 4.89 10.62 14.76
N ALA A 68 3.74 11.19 14.41
CA ALA A 68 2.50 11.03 15.18
C ALA A 68 2.02 9.56 15.24
N THR A 69 2.30 8.77 14.20
CA THR A 69 1.94 7.34 14.20
C THR A 69 2.86 6.55 15.12
N LEU A 70 4.17 6.82 15.10
CA LEU A 70 5.11 6.18 16.03
C LEU A 70 4.80 6.53 17.48
N GLU A 71 4.51 7.81 17.75
CA GLU A 71 4.11 8.26 19.08
C GLU A 71 2.84 7.57 19.57
N TYR A 72 1.81 7.44 18.72
CA TYR A 72 0.59 6.73 19.04
C TYR A 72 0.85 5.24 19.34
N VAL A 73 1.63 4.55 18.51
CA VAL A 73 1.93 3.12 18.71
C VAL A 73 2.68 2.92 20.02
N GLU A 74 3.64 3.79 20.32
CA GLU A 74 4.42 3.68 21.55
C GLU A 74 3.57 3.92 22.82
N LYS A 75 2.65 4.89 22.78
CA LYS A 75 1.82 5.25 23.94
C LYS A 75 0.62 4.34 24.14
N GLU A 76 -0.11 4.03 23.06
CA GLU A 76 -1.44 3.45 23.14
C GLU A 76 -1.47 1.96 22.76
N ALA A 77 -0.55 1.48 21.92
CA ALA A 77 -0.64 0.10 21.45
C ALA A 77 -0.16 -0.91 22.51
N PRO A 78 -0.84 -2.07 22.66
CA PRO A 78 -0.34 -3.16 23.48
C PRO A 78 1.10 -3.53 23.08
N PRO A 79 2.03 -3.69 24.04
CA PRO A 79 3.45 -3.90 23.76
C PRO A 79 3.74 -5.03 22.76
N GLN A 80 2.96 -6.12 22.82
CA GLN A 80 3.13 -7.28 21.95
C GLN A 80 2.85 -7.02 20.46
N TYR A 81 2.17 -5.91 20.12
CA TYR A 81 1.80 -5.61 18.72
C TYR A 81 2.61 -4.47 18.11
N ARG A 82 3.48 -3.79 18.87
CA ARG A 82 4.18 -2.58 18.40
C ARG A 82 5.01 -2.83 17.14
N GLU A 83 5.73 -3.94 17.08
CA GLU A 83 6.53 -4.32 15.90
C GLU A 83 5.68 -4.57 14.64
N ILE A 84 4.45 -5.08 14.83
CA ILE A 84 3.51 -5.33 13.72
C ILE A 84 2.90 -4.01 13.22
N LEU A 85 2.63 -3.09 14.14
CA LEU A 85 1.92 -1.84 13.87
C LEU A 85 2.80 -0.74 13.28
N VAL A 86 4.13 -0.84 13.36
CA VAL A 86 5.06 0.09 12.71
C VAL A 86 5.28 -0.32 11.24
N PRO A 87 4.77 0.45 10.26
CA PRO A 87 4.90 0.11 8.85
C PRO A 87 6.29 0.46 8.31
N GLY A 88 6.87 -0.42 7.48
CA GLY A 88 8.12 -0.16 6.74
C GLY A 88 7.92 0.66 5.46
N TYR A 89 6.92 1.54 5.40
CA TYR A 89 6.60 2.35 4.22
C TYR A 89 6.10 3.74 4.62
N GLU A 90 6.21 4.72 3.71
CA GLU A 90 5.80 6.10 3.99
C GLU A 90 4.28 6.28 4.15
N PRO A 91 3.82 7.18 5.04
CA PRO A 91 2.41 7.51 5.14
C PRO A 91 1.80 7.98 3.80
N GLY A 92 0.69 7.37 3.40
CA GLY A 92 0.04 7.66 2.12
C GLY A 92 0.32 6.64 1.01
N CYS A 93 1.31 5.75 1.18
CA CYS A 93 1.49 4.60 0.29
C CYS A 93 0.36 3.56 0.42
N LYS A 94 -0.29 3.51 1.59
CA LYS A 94 -1.48 2.70 1.85
C LYS A 94 -2.53 3.56 2.56
N ARG A 95 -3.79 3.16 2.44
CA ARG A 95 -4.90 3.82 3.14
C ARG A 95 -4.65 3.77 4.65
N ARG A 96 -4.86 4.90 5.33
CA ARG A 96 -4.78 4.97 6.79
C ARG A 96 -5.92 4.17 7.43
N VAL A 97 -5.58 3.45 8.49
CA VAL A 97 -6.53 2.74 9.35
C VAL A 97 -6.71 3.56 10.63
N ASN A 98 -7.93 3.58 11.16
CA ASN A 98 -8.26 4.25 12.42
C ASN A 98 -7.83 3.39 13.63
N THR A 99 -7.88 3.97 14.83
CA THR A 99 -7.49 3.30 16.08
C THR A 99 -8.23 1.96 16.25
N ALA A 100 -7.52 0.93 16.73
CA ALA A 100 -8.05 -0.41 16.90
C ALA A 100 -8.16 -0.73 18.40
N ALA A 101 -9.14 -0.14 19.09
CA ALA A 101 -9.44 -0.44 20.49
C ALA A 101 -9.63 -1.95 20.74
N ALA A 102 -10.09 -2.68 19.71
CA ALA A 102 -10.21 -4.13 19.72
C ALA A 102 -8.90 -4.87 20.04
N LEU A 103 -7.72 -4.28 19.78
CA LEU A 103 -6.42 -4.90 20.07
C LEU A 103 -6.15 -5.06 21.57
N HIS A 104 -6.86 -4.32 22.43
CA HIS A 104 -6.78 -4.50 23.89
C HIS A 104 -7.66 -5.65 24.40
N SER A 105 -8.56 -6.19 23.57
CA SER A 105 -9.43 -7.29 23.97
C SER A 105 -8.64 -8.59 24.10
N PRO A 106 -8.88 -9.40 25.16
CA PRO A 106 -8.28 -10.73 25.27
C PRO A 106 -8.74 -11.69 24.16
N THR A 107 -9.84 -11.38 23.47
CA THR A 107 -10.35 -12.18 22.35
C THR A 107 -9.71 -11.84 21.00
N THR A 108 -8.86 -10.80 20.94
CA THR A 108 -8.24 -10.34 19.71
C THR A 108 -6.76 -10.70 19.68
N HIS A 109 -6.37 -11.44 18.64
CA HIS A 109 -4.97 -11.72 18.34
C HIS A 109 -4.60 -11.14 16.97
N LEU A 110 -3.61 -10.24 16.95
CA LEU A 110 -3.05 -9.70 15.72
C LEU A 110 -1.73 -10.41 15.42
N ALA A 111 -1.63 -11.02 14.24
CA ALA A 111 -0.44 -11.70 13.76
C ALA A 111 0.02 -11.18 12.40
N LYS A 112 1.34 -11.09 12.22
CA LYS A 112 1.98 -10.80 10.93
C LYS A 112 2.72 -12.05 10.49
N ASP A 113 2.09 -12.83 9.64
CA ASP A 113 2.62 -14.11 9.16
C ASP A 113 2.19 -14.37 7.71
N ASN A 114 2.96 -15.19 7.01
CA ASN A 114 2.66 -15.61 5.66
C ASN A 114 1.72 -16.81 5.70
N LEU A 115 0.50 -16.61 5.19
CA LEU A 115 -0.46 -17.68 4.98
C LEU A 115 0.06 -18.67 3.92
N THR A 116 0.15 -19.95 4.27
CA THR A 116 0.63 -21.01 3.36
C THR A 116 -0.49 -21.92 2.88
N ARG A 117 -1.46 -22.24 3.75
CA ARG A 117 -2.60 -23.11 3.41
C ARG A 117 -3.85 -22.76 4.22
N ILE A 118 -5.02 -22.86 3.58
CA ILE A 118 -6.33 -22.85 4.24
C ILE A 118 -6.97 -24.23 4.02
N GLY A 119 -7.32 -24.93 5.10
CA GLY A 119 -8.11 -26.15 5.04
C GLY A 119 -9.51 -25.96 5.60
N PRO A 120 -10.35 -27.03 5.58
CA PRO A 120 -11.75 -26.94 6.03
C PRO A 120 -11.93 -26.57 7.50
N ARG A 121 -10.92 -26.86 8.36
CA ARG A 121 -10.98 -26.58 9.81
C ARG A 121 -9.67 -26.05 10.39
N HIS A 122 -8.78 -25.54 9.54
CA HIS A 122 -7.46 -25.09 9.98
C HIS A 122 -6.86 -24.07 9.01
N VAL A 123 -5.91 -23.28 9.53
CA VAL A 123 -5.12 -22.32 8.77
C VAL A 123 -3.65 -22.56 9.10
N GLU A 124 -2.81 -22.67 8.08
CA GLU A 124 -1.37 -22.83 8.22
C GLU A 124 -0.66 -21.54 7.85
N THR A 125 0.32 -21.20 8.66
CA THR A 125 1.12 -19.99 8.52
C THR A 125 2.59 -20.38 8.67
N ALA A 126 3.48 -19.72 7.93
CA ALA A 126 4.89 -20.10 7.89
C ALA A 126 5.57 -19.98 9.26
N GLY A 127 5.20 -18.99 10.06
CA GLY A 127 5.68 -18.74 11.42
C GLY A 127 4.84 -19.38 12.53
N ASN A 128 3.84 -20.20 12.19
CA ASN A 128 2.90 -20.82 13.14
C ASN A 128 2.14 -19.79 14.02
N ALA A 129 1.87 -18.58 13.51
CA ALA A 129 1.03 -17.62 14.20
C ALA A 129 -0.38 -18.18 14.48
N VAL A 130 -0.89 -19.04 13.60
CA VAL A 130 -2.00 -19.93 13.92
C VAL A 130 -1.43 -21.33 14.16
N GLN A 131 -1.53 -21.79 15.42
CA GLN A 131 -1.09 -23.14 15.79
C GLN A 131 -1.95 -24.19 15.08
N ALA A 132 -1.33 -25.28 14.62
CA ALA A 132 -2.03 -26.38 13.95
C ALA A 132 -3.10 -27.04 14.84
N SER A 133 -2.97 -26.93 16.17
CA SER A 133 -3.92 -27.45 17.15
C SER A 133 -5.14 -26.53 17.39
N THR A 134 -5.15 -25.31 16.85
CA THR A 134 -6.26 -24.37 17.03
C THR A 134 -7.41 -24.75 16.08
N PRO A 135 -8.57 -25.22 16.57
CA PRO A 135 -9.69 -25.54 15.69
C PRO A 135 -10.26 -24.27 15.07
N VAL A 136 -10.36 -24.23 13.74
CA VAL A 136 -10.94 -23.12 12.99
C VAL A 136 -12.31 -23.53 12.47
N THR A 137 -13.36 -22.85 12.91
CA THR A 137 -14.75 -23.13 12.46
C THR A 137 -15.13 -22.30 11.24
N LEU A 138 -14.62 -21.08 11.12
CA LEU A 138 -14.94 -20.15 10.05
C LEU A 138 -13.70 -19.36 9.65
N VAL A 139 -13.41 -19.32 8.35
CA VAL A 139 -12.42 -18.42 7.76
C VAL A 139 -13.16 -17.40 6.92
N TRP A 140 -13.07 -16.13 7.30
CA TRP A 140 -13.67 -15.04 6.53
C TRP A 140 -12.58 -14.15 5.92
N LEU A 141 -12.54 -14.11 4.59
CA LEU A 141 -11.61 -13.30 3.83
C LEU A 141 -12.21 -11.91 3.58
N VAL A 142 -11.67 -10.90 4.27
CA VAL A 142 -12.08 -9.50 4.11
C VAL A 142 -11.20 -8.80 3.07
N THR A 143 -11.54 -8.97 1.79
CA THR A 143 -10.93 -8.15 0.72
C THR A 143 -12.01 -7.57 -0.20
N LEU A 144 -11.75 -6.37 -0.73
CA LEU A 144 -12.57 -5.73 -1.77
C LEU A 144 -12.17 -6.16 -3.20
N SER A 145 -11.24 -7.10 -3.35
CA SER A 145 -10.84 -7.65 -4.65
C SER A 145 -9.95 -8.87 -4.45
N MET A 146 -10.52 -10.07 -4.60
CA MET A 146 -9.80 -11.34 -4.67
C MET A 146 -10.00 -11.96 -6.04
N ARG A 147 -9.02 -11.76 -6.93
CA ARG A 147 -8.79 -12.58 -8.14
C ARG A 147 -7.51 -13.42 -8.01
N ALA A 148 -7.13 -13.83 -6.80
CA ALA A 148 -5.82 -14.46 -6.57
C ALA A 148 -5.85 -15.83 -5.88
N PHE A 149 -7.02 -16.40 -5.62
CA PHE A 149 -7.13 -17.78 -5.16
C PHE A 149 -8.28 -18.46 -5.91
N GLN A 150 -8.01 -18.80 -7.17
CA GLN A 150 -8.71 -19.89 -7.83
C GLN A 150 -7.79 -21.11 -7.76
N VAL A 151 -8.38 -22.23 -7.33
CA VAL A 151 -7.82 -23.58 -7.40
C VAL A 151 -7.50 -23.93 -8.85
#